data_AF-A0A0B1S031-F1
#
_entry.id   AF-A0A0B1S031-F1
#
_cell.length_a   1.000
_cell.length_b   1.000
_cell.length_c   1.000
_cell.angle_alpha   90.00
_cell.angle_beta   90.00
_cell.angle_gamma   90.00
#
_symmetry.space_group_name_H-M   'P 1'
#
loop_
_entity.id
_entity.type
_entity.pdbx_description
1 polymer ?
#
loop_
_entity_poly.entity_id
_entity_poly.type
_entity_poly.pdbx_seq_one_letter_code
_entity_poly.pdbx_strand_id
1 'polypeptide(L)'
;MLGHDVVKKSTTEFWFRRFREGCNDVEDNQRSGRPRSVNKASIVEAVESNPSLTIRMLSAEFHCSHIFVGKILHESGCRVRHGKWVLHDLSAAQKKSRYGCALEMER
;
A
#
# COMPACT_ATOMS: atom_id res chain seq x y z
N MET A 1 -4.84 -19.04 -48.95
CA MET A 1 -5.41 -18.71 -47.62
C MET A 1 -4.27 -18.21 -46.75
N LEU A 2 -4.45 -17.10 -46.03
CA LEU A 2 -3.50 -16.70 -45.00
C LEU A 2 -3.55 -17.73 -43.86
N GLY A 3 -2.39 -18.08 -43.28
CA GLY A 3 -2.25 -19.14 -42.28
C GLY A 3 -3.08 -18.89 -41.01
N HIS A 4 -3.33 -19.94 -40.23
CA HIS A 4 -4.17 -19.91 -39.03
C HIS A 4 -3.71 -18.89 -37.97
N ASP A 5 -2.45 -18.47 -38.00
CA ASP A 5 -1.85 -17.55 -37.03
C ASP A 5 -1.72 -16.10 -37.55
N VAL A 6 -2.44 -15.76 -38.62
CA VAL A 6 -2.42 -14.40 -39.18
C VAL A 6 -3.43 -13.50 -38.46
N VAL A 7 -3.00 -12.27 -38.19
CA VAL A 7 -3.82 -11.24 -37.54
C VAL A 7 -5.07 -10.94 -38.36
N LYS A 8 -6.20 -10.72 -37.69
CA LYS A 8 -7.47 -10.40 -38.34
C LYS A 8 -7.35 -9.10 -39.16
N LYS A 9 -8.13 -9.00 -40.24
CA LYS A 9 -8.20 -7.78 -41.09
C LYS A 9 -8.48 -6.52 -40.25
N SER A 10 -9.41 -6.60 -39.30
CA SER A 10 -9.77 -5.49 -38.41
C SER A 10 -8.60 -5.00 -37.53
N THR A 11 -7.76 -5.92 -37.04
CA THR A 11 -6.57 -5.58 -36.26
C THR A 11 -5.52 -4.90 -37.16
N THR A 12 -5.39 -5.37 -38.40
CA THR A 12 -4.47 -4.76 -39.38
C THR A 12 -4.89 -3.33 -39.75
N GLU A 13 -6.18 -3.11 -40.00
CA GLU A 13 -6.74 -1.78 -40.28
C GLU A 13 -6.57 -0.82 -39.09
N PHE A 14 -6.77 -1.32 -37.85
CA PHE A 14 -6.55 -0.55 -36.64
C PHE A 14 -5.10 -0.05 -36.52
N TRP A 15 -4.13 -0.95 -36.68
CA TRP A 15 -2.71 -0.58 -36.62
C TRP A 15 -2.28 0.33 -37.76
N PHE A 16 -2.75 0.07 -38.99
CA PHE A 16 -2.48 0.94 -40.13
C PHE A 16 -2.96 2.38 -39.91
N ARG A 17 -4.14 2.54 -39.29
CA ARG A 17 -4.62 3.87 -38.88
C ARG A 17 -3.72 4.52 -37.82
N ARG A 18 -3.36 3.80 -36.74
CA ARG A 18 -2.48 4.36 -35.69
C ARG A 18 -1.13 4.79 -36.23
N PHE A 19 -0.54 4.02 -37.15
CA PHE A 19 0.72 4.38 -37.80
C PHE A 19 0.57 5.63 -38.69
N ARG A 20 -0.53 5.76 -39.43
CA ARG A 20 -0.82 7.00 -40.20
C ARG A 20 -1.01 8.22 -39.32
N GLU A 21 -1.51 8.03 -38.10
CA GLU A 21 -1.66 9.08 -37.08
C GLU A 21 -0.34 9.40 -36.36
N GLY A 22 0.79 8.76 -36.74
CA GLY A 22 2.12 9.00 -36.17
C GLY A 22 2.39 8.26 -34.87
N CYS A 23 1.49 7.36 -34.44
CA CYS A 23 1.69 6.53 -33.25
C CYS A 23 2.48 5.26 -33.64
N ASN A 24 3.79 5.30 -33.44
CA ASN A 24 4.71 4.18 -33.70
C ASN A 24 4.90 3.27 -32.48
N ASP A 25 4.14 3.49 -31.40
CA ASP A 25 4.17 2.65 -30.22
C ASP A 25 3.37 1.37 -30.48
N VAL A 26 4.05 0.23 -30.45
CA VAL A 26 3.48 -1.10 -30.71
C VAL A 26 3.11 -1.79 -29.39
N GLU A 27 3.52 -1.24 -28.24
CA GLU A 27 3.19 -1.81 -26.95
C GLU A 27 1.70 -1.66 -26.63
N ASP A 28 1.18 -2.61 -25.84
CA ASP A 28 -0.18 -2.53 -25.33
C ASP A 28 -0.30 -1.29 -24.44
N ASN A 29 -1.25 -0.41 -24.76
CA ASN A 29 -1.68 0.64 -23.84
C ASN A 29 -2.02 0.03 -22.47
N GLN A 30 -1.85 0.82 -21.41
CA GLN A 30 -2.27 0.41 -20.07
C GLN A 30 -3.74 -0.05 -20.11
N ARG A 31 -3.94 -1.35 -19.89
CA ARG A 31 -5.28 -1.93 -19.90
C ARG A 31 -6.11 -1.31 -18.78
N SER A 32 -7.36 -1.01 -19.06
CA SER A 32 -8.34 -0.63 -18.04
C SER A 32 -8.60 -1.84 -17.14
N GLY A 33 -7.84 -1.96 -16.06
CA GLY A 33 -8.11 -2.91 -14.99
C GLY A 33 -9.30 -2.49 -14.15
N ARG A 34 -9.81 -3.40 -13.30
CA ARG A 34 -10.85 -3.06 -12.33
C ARG A 34 -10.32 -1.97 -11.38
N PRO A 35 -10.95 -0.78 -11.31
CA PRO A 35 -10.56 0.21 -10.32
C PRO A 35 -10.82 -0.36 -8.93
N ARG A 36 -9.79 -0.40 -8.08
CA ARG A 36 -9.96 -0.66 -6.65
C ARG A 36 -10.35 0.66 -6.02
N SER A 37 -11.60 0.76 -5.56
CA SER A 37 -12.22 1.96 -4.97
C SER A 37 -11.61 2.39 -3.63
N VAL A 38 -10.60 1.69 -3.13
CA VAL A 38 -10.04 1.92 -1.79
C VAL A 38 -8.88 2.88 -1.89
N ASN A 39 -8.97 3.99 -1.16
CA ASN A 39 -7.90 4.96 -1.06
C ASN A 39 -6.70 4.34 -0.32
N LYS A 40 -5.58 4.16 -1.02
CA LYS A 40 -4.35 3.61 -0.44
C LYS A 40 -3.81 4.47 0.70
N ALA A 41 -3.95 5.80 0.60
CA ALA A 41 -3.42 6.72 1.61
C ALA A 41 -4.12 6.54 2.97
N SER A 42 -5.43 6.31 2.97
CA SER A 42 -6.21 6.10 4.20
C SER A 42 -5.78 4.84 4.96
N ILE A 43 -5.35 3.78 4.26
CA ILE A 43 -4.83 2.57 4.91
C ILE A 43 -3.50 2.87 5.63
N VAL A 44 -2.65 3.70 5.03
CA VAL A 44 -1.35 4.08 5.63
C VAL A 44 -1.57 4.99 6.84
N GLU A 45 -2.44 5.99 6.71
CA GLU A 45 -2.81 6.92 7.80
C GLU A 45 -3.40 6.19 9.03
N ALA A 46 -4.21 5.15 8.80
CA ALA A 46 -4.74 4.31 9.88
C ALA A 46 -3.62 3.61 10.66
N VAL A 47 -2.60 3.10 9.97
CA VAL A 47 -1.43 2.45 10.60
C VAL A 47 -0.53 3.46 11.32
N GLU A 48 -0.37 4.66 10.78
CA GLU A 48 0.39 5.73 11.45
C GLU A 48 -0.29 6.20 12.74
N SER A 49 -1.63 6.29 12.73
CA SER A 49 -2.43 6.64 13.90
C SER A 49 -2.40 5.55 14.97
N ASN A 50 -2.44 4.28 14.56
CA ASN A 50 -2.34 3.14 15.47
C ASN A 50 -1.46 2.03 14.87
N PRO A 51 -0.16 2.01 15.22
CA PRO A 51 0.79 1.03 14.70
C PRO A 51 0.52 -0.43 15.13
N SER A 52 -0.40 -0.65 16.08
CA SER A 52 -0.75 -1.99 16.56
C SER A 52 -1.84 -2.68 15.74
N LEU A 53 -2.44 -1.98 14.76
CA LEU A 53 -3.50 -2.54 13.92
C LEU A 53 -3.00 -3.71 13.08
N THR A 54 -3.79 -4.77 13.04
CA THR A 54 -3.49 -5.93 12.19
C THR A 54 -4.03 -5.73 10.78
N ILE A 55 -3.41 -6.40 9.81
CA ILE A 55 -3.88 -6.44 8.41
C ILE A 55 -5.34 -6.90 8.33
N ARG A 56 -5.77 -7.84 9.19
CA ARG A 56 -7.16 -8.32 9.22
C ARG A 56 -8.14 -7.25 9.69
N MET A 57 -7.79 -6.49 10.73
CA MET A 57 -8.61 -5.38 11.20
C MET A 57 -8.79 -4.31 10.12
N LEU A 58 -7.67 -3.89 9.50
CA LEU A 58 -7.69 -2.94 8.38
C LEU A 58 -8.52 -3.49 7.20
N SER A 59 -8.40 -4.78 6.89
CA SER A 59 -9.18 -5.38 5.80
C SER A 59 -10.69 -5.34 6.05
N ALA A 60 -11.11 -5.49 7.31
CA ALA A 60 -12.51 -5.40 7.71
C ALA A 60 -13.02 -3.96 7.68
N GLU A 61 -12.21 -3.01 8.15
CA GLU A 61 -12.50 -1.57 8.17
C GLU A 61 -12.61 -0.98 6.75
N PHE A 62 -11.65 -1.30 5.88
CA PHE A 62 -11.61 -0.79 4.50
C PHE A 62 -12.35 -1.68 3.49
N HIS A 63 -13.10 -2.68 3.97
CA HIS A 63 -13.88 -3.64 3.17
C HIS A 63 -13.12 -4.19 1.95
N CYS A 64 -11.87 -4.59 2.17
CA CYS A 64 -10.99 -5.06 1.12
C CYS A 64 -10.25 -6.33 1.51
N SER A 65 -9.59 -6.97 0.54
CA SER A 65 -8.85 -8.20 0.84
C SER A 65 -7.63 -7.89 1.71
N HIS A 66 -7.37 -8.73 2.73
CA HIS A 66 -6.16 -8.65 3.55
C HIS A 66 -4.86 -8.72 2.73
N ILE A 67 -4.86 -9.44 1.59
CA ILE A 67 -3.73 -9.49 0.65
C ILE A 67 -3.48 -8.11 0.04
N PHE A 68 -4.55 -7.38 -0.27
CA PHE A 68 -4.43 -6.05 -0.84
C PHE A 68 -3.89 -5.03 0.17
N VAL A 69 -4.38 -5.07 1.41
CA VAL A 69 -3.84 -4.25 2.51
C VAL A 69 -2.35 -4.54 2.71
N GLY A 70 -1.96 -5.82 2.79
CA GLY A 70 -0.55 -6.21 2.92
C GLY A 70 0.32 -5.69 1.77
N LYS A 71 -0.18 -5.73 0.53
CA LYS A 71 0.51 -5.17 -0.63
C LYS A 71 0.70 -3.66 -0.52
N ILE A 72 -0.34 -2.92 -0.11
CA ILE A 72 -0.25 -1.46 0.08
C ILE A 72 0.81 -1.12 1.14
N LEU A 73 0.76 -1.79 2.30
CA LEU A 73 1.69 -1.54 3.40
C LEU A 73 3.14 -1.87 3.01
N HIS A 74 3.34 -2.91 2.18
CA HIS A 74 4.65 -3.21 1.64
C HIS A 74 5.13 -2.15 0.63
N GLU A 75 4.26 -1.71 -0.28
CA GLU A 75 4.54 -0.63 -1.24
C GLU A 75 4.84 0.71 -0.55
N SER A 76 4.23 1.00 0.60
CA SER A 76 4.47 2.20 1.40
C SER A 76 5.70 2.11 2.32
N GLY A 77 6.39 0.97 2.36
CA GLY A 77 7.58 0.77 3.19
C GLY A 77 7.30 0.47 4.66
N CYS A 78 6.05 0.25 5.04
CA CYS A 78 5.69 -0.16 6.41
C CYS A 78 6.27 -1.56 6.70
N ARG A 79 6.84 -1.73 7.89
CA ARG A 79 7.37 -3.02 8.35
C ARG A 79 6.86 -3.34 9.75
N VAL A 80 6.51 -4.61 9.96
CA VAL A 80 6.11 -5.10 11.28
C VAL A 80 7.32 -5.10 12.20
N ARG A 81 7.15 -4.51 13.38
CA ARG A 81 8.12 -4.56 14.48
C ARG A 81 7.38 -4.93 15.76
N HIS A 82 8.02 -5.73 16.61
CA HIS A 82 7.47 -6.06 17.91
C HIS A 82 7.60 -4.89 18.87
N GLY A 83 6.63 -4.75 19.77
CA GLY A 83 6.72 -3.82 20.88
C GLY A 83 7.91 -4.14 21.79
N LYS A 84 8.41 -3.13 22.50
CA LYS A 84 9.41 -3.33 23.56
C LYS A 84 8.70 -3.76 24.84
N TRP A 85 9.29 -4.73 25.54
CA TRP A 85 8.82 -5.10 26.86
C TRP A 85 9.08 -3.96 27.86
N VAL A 86 8.05 -3.58 28.60
CA VAL A 86 8.12 -2.61 29.70
C VAL A 86 7.75 -3.36 30.98
N LEU A 87 8.61 -3.29 32.00
CA LEU A 87 8.48 -4.13 33.20
C LEU A 87 7.21 -3.83 34.02
N HIS A 88 6.85 -2.56 34.13
CA HIS A 88 5.73 -2.11 34.97
C HIS A 88 4.96 -0.98 34.31
N ASP A 89 3.64 -1.01 34.46
CA ASP A 89 2.76 0.09 34.14
C ASP A 89 2.82 1.15 35.25
N LEU A 90 3.62 2.18 35.00
CA LEU A 90 3.86 3.24 35.98
C LEU A 90 2.69 4.21 36.05
N SER A 91 2.30 4.57 37.27
CA SER A 91 1.38 5.68 37.54
C SER A 91 2.02 7.02 37.19
N ALA A 92 1.20 8.06 37.01
CA ALA A 92 1.69 9.41 36.74
C ALA A 92 2.62 9.93 37.85
N ALA A 93 2.32 9.62 39.12
CA ALA A 93 3.15 9.98 40.25
C ALA A 93 4.52 9.28 40.22
N GLN A 94 4.54 7.98 39.90
CA GLN A 94 5.79 7.21 39.75
C GLN A 94 6.66 7.73 38.60
N LYS A 95 6.05 8.09 37.46
CA LYS A 95 6.77 8.71 36.34
C LYS A 95 7.42 10.03 36.75
N LYS A 96 6.69 10.90 37.45
CA LYS A 96 7.19 12.20 37.92
C LYS A 96 8.35 12.05 38.91
N SER A 97 8.24 11.13 39.88
CA SER A 97 9.32 10.86 40.83
C SER A 97 10.58 10.34 40.14
N ARG A 98 10.44 9.38 39.22
CA ARG A 98 11.58 8.85 38.44
C ARG A 98 12.26 9.93 37.60
N TYR A 99 11.49 10.81 36.96
CA TYR A 99 12.03 11.93 36.20
C TYR A 99 12.79 12.92 37.09
N GLY A 100 12.29 13.22 38.28
CA GLY A 100 12.98 14.07 39.25
C GLY A 100 14.34 13.49 39.66
N CYS A 101 14.37 12.21 40.04
CA CYS A 101 15.62 11.50 40.36
C CYS A 101 16.62 11.54 39.20
N ALA A 102 16.17 11.37 37.95
CA ALA A 102 17.05 11.40 36.78
C ALA A 102 17.71 12.78 36.59
N LEU A 103 16.95 13.86 36.73
CA LEU A 103 17.48 15.22 36.60
C LEU A 103 18.47 15.58 37.71
N GLU A 104 18.26 15.08 38.93
CA GLU A 104 19.19 15.30 40.04
C GLU A 104 20.54 14.60 39.81
N MET A 105 20.55 13.47 39.11
CA MET A 105 21.78 12.74 38.78
C MET A 105 22.57 13.33 37.60
N GLU A 106 21.97 14.22 36.81
CA GLU A 106 22.62 14.92 35.69
C GLU A 106 23.26 16.26 36.13
N ARG A 107 23.15 16.63 37.41
CA ARG A 107 23.83 17.79 38.02
C ARG A 107 25.17 17.41 38.63
#